data_AF-A0A2N1Q6L5-F1
#
_entry.id   AF-A0A2N1Q6L5-F1
#
_cell.length_a   1.000
_cell.length_b   1.000
_cell.length_c   1.000
_cell.angle_alpha   90.00
_cell.angle_beta   90.00
_cell.angle_gamma   90.00
#
_symmetry.space_group_name_H-M   'P 1'
#
loop_
_entity.id
_entity.type
_entity.pdbx_description
1 polymer ?
#
loop_
_entity_poly.entity_id
_entity_poly.type
_entity_poly.pdbx_seq_one_letter_code
_entity_poly.pdbx_strand_id
1 'polypeptide(L)' 'MSETNIAWEKVQLARHPKRPTAKTLIHALFPDFIELHGDRRFADDEAITAGLGTFNNIAMTIIAEEKGKTTEEKIKH' A
#
# COMPACT_ATOMS: atom_id res chain seq x y z
N MET A 1 -11.31 -15.33 33.38
CA MET A 1 -11.22 -14.30 32.34
C MET A 1 -9.79 -14.30 31.85
N SER A 2 -9.53 -14.86 30.67
CA SER A 2 -8.18 -14.91 30.12
C SER A 2 -7.70 -13.49 29.85
N GLU A 3 -6.50 -13.15 30.32
CA GLU A 3 -5.80 -11.92 29.96
C GLU A 3 -5.75 -11.81 28.44
N THR A 4 -6.45 -10.83 27.90
CA THR A 4 -6.41 -10.51 26.48
C THR A 4 -4.99 -10.09 26.13
N ASN A 5 -4.31 -10.88 25.29
CA ASN A 5 -2.97 -10.54 24.81
C ASN A 5 -3.06 -9.41 23.78
N ILE A 6 -3.01 -8.17 24.27
CA ILE A 6 -3.09 -6.94 23.47
C ILE A 6 -2.07 -6.92 22.33
N ALA A 7 -0.87 -7.50 22.53
CA ALA A 7 0.15 -7.57 21.48
C ALA A 7 -0.32 -8.45 20.31
N TRP A 8 -0.92 -9.60 20.61
CA TRP A 8 -1.45 -10.50 19.59
C TRP A 8 -2.64 -9.90 18.83
N GLU A 9 -3.55 -9.22 19.53
CA GLU A 9 -4.68 -8.53 18.90
C GLU A 9 -4.22 -7.44 17.92
N LYS A 10 -3.19 -6.66 18.28
CA LYS A 10 -2.61 -5.66 17.37
C LYS A 10 -2.04 -6.31 16.11
N VAL A 11 -1.42 -7.48 16.21
CA VAL A 11 -0.91 -8.23 15.05
C VAL A 11 -2.06 -8.73 14.17
N GLN A 12 -3.12 -9.26 14.77
CA GLN A 12 -4.31 -9.68 14.03
C GLN A 12 -4.97 -8.51 13.29
N LEU A 13 -5.10 -7.35 13.93
CA LEU A 13 -5.61 -6.14 13.30
C LEU A 13 -4.70 -5.68 12.16
N ALA A 14 -3.38 -5.74 12.36
CA ALA A 14 -2.41 -5.36 11.34
C ALA A 14 -2.48 -6.25 10.09
N ARG A 15 -2.92 -7.51 10.23
CA ARG A 15 -3.09 -8.50 9.15
C ARG A 15 -4.54 -8.62 8.68
N HIS A 16 -5.43 -7.77 9.17
CA HIS A 16 -6.85 -7.89 8.89
C HIS A 16 -7.15 -7.79 7.38
N PRO A 17 -7.99 -8.66 6.79
CA PRO A 17 -8.24 -8.67 5.34
C PRO A 17 -8.78 -7.35 4.79
N LYS A 18 -9.50 -6.58 5.62
CA LYS A 18 -10.05 -5.26 5.27
C LYS A 18 -9.10 -4.10 5.57
N ARG A 19 -7.85 -4.36 5.93
CA ARG A 19 -6.86 -3.30 6.15
C ARG A 19 -6.70 -2.51 4.84
N PRO A 20 -6.80 -1.17 4.86
CA PRO A 20 -6.57 -0.35 3.67
C PRO A 20 -5.18 -0.64 3.08
N THR A 21 -5.13 -0.88 1.77
CA THR A 21 -3.88 -1.08 1.03
C THR A 21 -3.21 0.26 0.70
N ALA A 22 -1.96 0.22 0.26
CA ALA A 22 -1.23 1.41 -0.17
C ALA A 22 -2.01 2.18 -1.24
N LYS A 23 -2.46 1.50 -2.29
CA LYS A 23 -3.28 2.06 -3.37
C LYS A 23 -4.54 2.75 -2.87
N THR A 24 -5.19 2.18 -1.86
CA THR A 24 -6.38 2.80 -1.24
C THR A 24 -6.04 4.13 -0.56
N LEU A 25 -4.93 4.17 0.18
CA LEU A 25 -4.48 5.38 0.86
C LEU A 25 -3.98 6.43 -0.14
N ILE A 26 -3.26 6.00 -1.18
CA ILE A 26 -2.73 6.87 -2.22
C ILE A 26 -3.87 7.60 -2.93
N HIS A 27 -4.88 6.87 -3.42
CA HIS A 27 -6.02 7.49 -4.10
C HIS A 27 -6.86 8.40 -3.19
N ALA A 28 -6.89 8.14 -1.88
CA ALA A 28 -7.62 8.98 -0.93
C ALA A 28 -6.87 10.28 -0.57
N LEU A 29 -5.53 10.24 -0.55
CA LEU A 29 -4.69 11.35 -0.09
C LEU A 29 -4.10 12.18 -1.24
N PHE A 30 -3.91 11.58 -2.42
CA PHE A 30 -3.23 12.17 -3.58
C PHE A 30 -4.13 12.01 -4.83
N PRO A 31 -5.13 12.90 -5.01
CA PRO A 31 -6.08 12.78 -6.12
C PRO A 31 -5.44 13.00 -7.51
N ASP A 32 -4.28 13.64 -7.56
CA ASP A 32 -3.48 13.89 -8.77
C ASP A 32 -2.31 12.91 -8.93
N PHE A 33 -2.36 11.76 -8.24
CA PHE A 33 -1.29 10.78 -8.28
C PHE A 33 -1.04 10.23 -9.69
N ILE A 34 0.22 10.28 -10.11
CA ILE A 34 0.72 9.73 -11.38
C ILE A 34 1.69 8.60 -11.04
N GLU A 35 1.28 7.36 -11.31
CA GLU A 35 2.08 6.16 -11.09
C GLU A 35 3.24 6.08 -12.10
N LEU A 36 4.40 5.66 -11.62
CA LEU A 36 5.63 5.48 -12.39
C LEU A 36 6.06 4.02 -12.30
N HIS A 37 6.32 3.42 -13.46
CA HIS A 37 6.63 2.01 -13.59
C HIS A 37 8.07 1.76 -14.02
N GLY A 38 8.63 0.66 -13.54
CA GLY A 38 9.88 0.05 -14.00
C GLY A 38 11.14 0.58 -13.32
N ASP A 39 12.09 -0.33 -13.12
CA ASP A 39 13.42 -0.07 -12.55
C ASP A 39 14.49 0.32 -13.60
N ARG A 40 14.11 0.36 -14.88
CA ARG A 40 15.00 0.57 -16.05
C ARG A 40 16.11 -0.47 -16.20
N ARG A 41 16.00 -1.63 -15.55
CA ARG A 41 17.03 -2.68 -15.55
C ARG A 41 16.48 -4.06 -15.85
N PHE A 42 15.46 -4.50 -15.14
CA PHE A 42 14.95 -5.86 -15.23
C PHE A 42 13.45 -5.88 -15.52
N ALA A 43 12.64 -5.42 -14.57
CA ALA A 43 11.18 -5.48 -14.67
C ALA A 43 10.52 -4.43 -13.77
N ASP A 44 9.21 -4.27 -13.96
CA ASP A 44 8.35 -3.56 -13.04
C ASP A 44 7.92 -4.53 -11.93
N ASP A 45 8.26 -4.21 -10.68
CA ASP A 45 7.87 -5.01 -9.51
C ASP A 45 6.50 -4.55 -9.04
N GLU A 46 5.48 -5.36 -9.29
CA GLU A 46 4.11 -5.02 -8.93
C GLU A 46 3.94 -4.84 -7.41
N ALA A 47 4.80 -5.41 -6.56
CA ALA A 47 4.75 -5.24 -5.12
C ALA A 47 5.05 -3.79 -4.67
N ILE A 48 5.65 -2.97 -5.53
CA ILE A 48 6.01 -1.59 -5.23
C ILE A 48 5.25 -0.64 -6.16
N THR A 49 4.43 0.22 -5.57
CA THR A 49 3.83 1.36 -6.26
C THR A 49 4.63 2.61 -5.95
N ALA A 50 5.09 3.31 -6.98
CA ALA A 50 5.77 4.58 -6.86
C ALA A 50 5.19 5.63 -7.82
N GLY A 51 5.29 6.91 -7.48
CA GLY A 51 4.77 7.96 -8.34
C GLY A 51 4.89 9.36 -7.78
N LEU A 52 4.31 10.31 -8.51
CA LEU A 52 4.27 11.73 -8.15
C LEU A 52 2.86 12.11 -7.74
N GLY A 53 2.72 13.03 -6.80
CA GLY A 53 1.43 13.59 -6.43
C GLY A 53 1.59 14.82 -5.55
N THR A 54 0.48 15.49 -5.30
CA THR A 54 0.46 16.70 -4.48
C THR A 54 -0.30 16.43 -3.19
N PHE A 55 0.26 16.88 -2.06
CA PHE A 55 -0.47 16.90 -0.80
C PHE A 55 -0.21 18.22 -0.11
N ASN A 56 -1.30 18.90 0.28
CA ASN A 56 -1.28 20.28 0.78
C ASN A 56 -0.51 21.24 -0.14
N ASN A 57 -0.73 21.13 -1.46
CA ASN A 57 -0.06 21.94 -2.50
C ASN A 57 1.47 21.76 -2.58
N ILE A 58 2.01 20.70 -1.98
CA ILE A 58 3.44 20.36 -2.07
C ILE A 58 3.57 19.12 -2.96
N ALA A 59 4.33 19.24 -4.04
CA ALA A 59 4.69 18.12 -4.90
C ALA A 59 5.60 17.15 -4.13
N MET A 60 5.23 15.88 -4.13
CA MET A 60 5.95 14.82 -3.43
C MET A 60 6.09 13.58 -4.31
N THR A 61 7.11 12.78 -3.98
CA THR A 61 7.25 11.42 -4.49
C THR A 61 6.70 10.46 -3.44
N ILE A 62 5.83 9.56 -3.89
CA ILE A 62 5.20 8.55 -3.05
C ILE A 62 5.77 7.20 -3.46
N ILE A 63 6.16 6.38 -2.47
CA ILE A 63 6.62 5.00 -2.66
C ILE A 63 5.95 4.16 -1.58
N ALA A 64 5.33 3.05 -1.95
CA ALA A 64 4.63 2.18 -1.02
C ALA A 64 4.60 0.73 -1.49
N GLU A 65 4.51 -0.19 -0.53
CA GLU A 65 4.30 -1.62 -0.78
C GLU A 65 2.81 -1.89 -1.02
N GLU A 66 2.46 -2.43 -2.18
CA GLU A 66 1.11 -2.86 -2.52
C GLU A 66 0.99 -4.38 -2.39
N LYS A 67 0.01 -4.84 -1.61
CA LYS A 67 -0.18 -6.26 -1.29
C LYS A 67 -1.29 -6.93 -2.10
N GLY A 68 -2.09 -6.15 -2.83
CA GLY A 68 -3.30 -6.65 -3.45
C GLY A 68 -4.45 -6.88 -2.47
N LYS A 69 -5.68 -6.61 -2.91
CA LYS A 69 -6.91 -6.82 -2.14
C LYS A 69 -7.47 -8.22 -2.36
N THR A 70 -7.48 -8.71 -3.59
CA THR A 70 -8.02 -10.03 -3.93
C THR A 70 -6.94 -11.12 -3.81
N THR A 71 -7.37 -12.39 -3.76
CA THR A 71 -6.42 -13.52 -3.75
C THR A 71 -5.57 -13.55 -5.03
N GLU A 72 -6.16 -13.19 -6.16
CA GLU A 72 -5.47 -13.11 -7.44
C GLU A 72 -4.45 -11.97 -7.45
N GLU A 73 -4.82 -10.79 -6.93
CA GLU A 73 -3.90 -9.66 -6.79
C GLU A 73 -2.74 -9.99 -5.84
N LYS A 74 -3.00 -10.68 -4.73
CA LYS A 74 -1.96 -11.13 -3.77
C LYS A 74 -0.96 -12.14 -4.32
N ILE A 75 -1.29 -12.81 -5.41
CA ILE A 75 -0.38 -13.76 -6.08
C ILE A 75 0.46 -13.02 -7.13
N LYS A 76 -0.05 -11.90 -7.64
CA LYS A 76 0.56 -11.08 -8.68
C LYS A 76 1.55 -10.05 -8.12
N HIS A 77 1.21 -9.47 -6.97
CA HIS A 77 2.06 -8.61 -6.13
C HIS A 77 2.89 -9.46 -5.16
#